data_AF-A0A956VXL8-F1
#
_entry.id   AF-A0A956VXL8-F1
#
_cell.length_a   1.000
_cell.length_b   1.000
_cell.length_c   1.000
_cell.angle_alpha   90.00
_cell.angle_beta   90.00
_cell.angle_gamma   90.00
#
_symmetry.space_group_name_H-M   'P 1'
#
loop_
_entity.id
_entity.type
_entity.pdbx_description
1 polymer ?
#
loop_
_entity_poly.entity_id
_entity_poly.type
_entity_poly.pdbx_seq_one_letter_code
_entity_poly.pdbx_strand_id
1 'polypeptide(L)'
;MSSTERFVTRREAARICGCSYDSIRRRQADGAYPNAQEHDGAWVIPMSDLVAAGDLDPSASTEPARNDSETGDADAVRIARLEAELAWAQAEIGFQRSLLMEMAARNREAA
;
A
#
# COMPACT_ATOMS: atom_id res chain seq x y z
N MET A 1 11.19 3.39 23.97
CA MET A 1 10.86 3.90 22.62
C MET A 1 9.55 4.66 22.75
N SER A 2 9.61 5.98 22.80
CA SER A 2 8.41 6.83 22.95
C SER A 2 7.84 7.05 21.56
N SER A 3 7.05 6.10 21.06
CA SER A 3 6.24 6.37 19.87
C SER A 3 5.18 7.38 20.28
N THR A 4 5.16 8.55 19.63
CA THR A 4 4.10 9.53 19.76
C THR A 4 2.79 8.88 19.32
N GLU A 5 1.98 8.46 20.30
CA GLU A 5 0.64 7.90 20.07
C GLU A 5 -0.20 8.89 19.26
N ARG A 6 -0.63 8.48 18.06
CA ARG A 6 -1.50 9.32 17.22
C ARG A 6 -2.95 9.01 17.52
N PHE A 7 -3.69 10.03 17.94
CA PHE A 7 -5.13 9.98 18.13
C PHE A 7 -5.85 10.44 16.85
N VAL A 8 -6.91 9.73 16.49
CA VAL A 8 -7.73 10.04 15.31
C VAL A 8 -9.21 10.12 15.71
N THR A 9 -9.96 10.99 15.05
CA THR A 9 -11.42 11.05 15.28
C THR A 9 -12.11 9.80 14.72
N ARG A 10 -13.32 9.49 15.18
CA ARG A 10 -14.13 8.39 14.59
C ARG A 10 -14.28 8.46 13.06
N ARG A 11 -14.44 9.68 12.53
CA ARG A 11 -14.56 9.91 11.07
C ARG A 11 -13.25 9.68 10.34
N GLU A 12 -12.13 9.93 10.98
CA GLU A 12 -10.81 9.65 10.44
C GLU A 12 -10.48 8.16 10.56
N ALA A 13 -10.77 7.52 11.70
CA ALA A 13 -10.68 6.07 11.88
C ALA A 13 -11.48 5.30 10.82
N ALA A 14 -12.73 5.70 10.57
CA ALA A 14 -13.57 5.08 9.52
C ALA A 14 -12.90 5.14 8.14
N ARG A 15 -12.31 6.30 7.80
CA ARG A 15 -11.59 6.48 6.53
C ARG A 15 -10.33 5.62 6.45
N ILE A 16 -9.56 5.56 7.53
CA ILE A 16 -8.29 4.81 7.59
C ILE A 16 -8.54 3.31 7.53
N CYS A 17 -9.53 2.82 8.28
CA CYS A 17 -9.90 1.41 8.34
C CYS A 17 -10.77 0.96 7.15
N GLY A 18 -11.16 1.88 6.25
CA GLY A 18 -12.04 1.56 5.12
C GLY A 18 -13.44 1.05 5.52
N CYS A 19 -13.94 1.40 6.70
CA CYS A 19 -15.23 0.96 7.20
C CYS A 19 -16.20 2.13 7.47
N SER A 20 -17.47 1.82 7.72
CA SER A 20 -18.47 2.86 7.96
C SER A 20 -18.26 3.55 9.32
N TYR A 21 -18.67 4.82 9.41
CA TYR A 21 -18.66 5.55 10.68
C TYR A 21 -19.48 4.84 11.77
N ASP A 22 -20.63 4.26 11.39
CA ASP A 22 -21.47 3.48 12.30
C ASP A 22 -20.78 2.20 12.80
N SER A 23 -19.94 1.57 11.96
CA SER A 23 -19.12 0.42 12.39
C SER A 23 -18.14 0.83 13.50
N ILE A 24 -17.41 1.94 13.31
CA ILE A 24 -16.49 2.47 14.33
C ILE A 24 -17.25 2.89 15.58
N ARG A 25 -18.38 3.59 15.44
CA ARG A 25 -19.22 4.01 16.58
C ARG A 25 -19.74 2.80 17.37
N ARG A 26 -20.19 1.74 16.69
CA ARG A 26 -20.70 0.52 17.32
C ARG A 26 -19.58 -0.21 18.07
N ARG A 27 -18.44 -0.45 17.42
CA ARG A 27 -17.27 -1.09 18.06
C ARG A 27 -16.77 -0.30 19.26
N GLN A 28 -16.77 1.03 19.16
CA GLN A 28 -16.45 1.90 20.29
C GLN A 28 -17.43 1.68 21.45
N ALA A 29 -18.73 1.69 21.18
CA ALA A 29 -19.76 1.47 22.21
C ALA A 29 -19.68 0.05 22.82
N ASP A 30 -19.25 -0.93 22.02
CA ASP A 30 -19.01 -2.32 22.44
C ASP A 30 -17.69 -2.48 23.23
N GLY A 31 -16.90 -1.40 23.41
CA GLY A 31 -15.68 -1.40 24.21
C GLY A 31 -14.43 -1.91 23.49
N ALA A 32 -14.45 -2.00 22.16
CA ALA A 32 -13.31 -2.49 21.37
C ALA A 32 -12.07 -1.57 21.42
N TYR A 33 -12.25 -0.31 21.83
CA TYR A 33 -11.19 0.69 21.93
C TYR A 33 -11.05 1.17 23.39
N PRO A 34 -10.30 0.44 24.24
CA PRO A 34 -10.22 0.71 25.68
C PRO A 34 -9.59 2.07 26.01
N ASN A 35 -8.76 2.62 25.12
CA ASN A 35 -8.06 3.89 25.29
C ASN A 35 -8.72 5.04 24.51
N ALA A 36 -9.93 4.82 23.98
CA ALA A 36 -10.71 5.89 23.36
C ALA A 36 -11.13 6.93 24.40
N GLN A 37 -11.00 8.21 24.06
CA GLN A 37 -11.28 9.32 24.96
C GLN A 37 -12.07 10.42 24.25
N GLU A 38 -12.80 11.21 25.02
CA GLU A 38 -13.49 12.40 24.51
C GLU A 38 -12.57 13.63 24.66
N HIS A 39 -12.34 14.33 23.56
CA HIS A 39 -11.55 15.56 23.51
C HIS A 39 -12.36 16.63 22.78
N ASP A 40 -12.58 17.77 23.42
CA ASP A 40 -13.38 18.89 22.88
C ASP A 40 -14.76 18.50 22.31
N GLY A 41 -15.45 17.56 22.97
CA GLY A 41 -16.76 17.08 22.54
C GLY A 41 -16.72 16.11 21.34
N ALA A 42 -15.53 15.65 20.95
CA ALA A 42 -15.33 14.65 19.91
C ALA A 42 -14.60 13.42 20.47
N TRP A 43 -15.09 12.23 20.12
CA TRP A 43 -14.40 10.99 20.45
C TRP A 43 -13.18 10.79 19.55
N VAL A 44 -12.04 10.63 20.21
CA VAL A 44 -10.76 10.29 19.58
C VAL A 44 -10.33 8.89 20.02
N ILE A 45 -9.84 8.13 19.06
CA ILE A 45 -9.42 6.74 19.22
C ILE A 45 -7.92 6.70 18.89
N PRO A 46 -7.07 6.10 19.74
CA PRO A 46 -5.67 5.92 19.42
C PRO A 46 -5.49 4.91 18.29
N MET A 47 -4.51 5.14 17.41
CA MET A 47 -4.23 4.21 16.32
C MET A 47 -3.85 2.82 16.81
N SER A 48 -3.21 2.68 17.97
CA SER A 48 -2.87 1.38 18.56
C SER A 48 -4.10 0.53 18.84
N ASP A 49 -5.19 1.13 19.33
CA ASP A 49 -6.46 0.44 19.57
C ASP A 49 -7.11 -0.03 18.25
N LEU A 50 -7.00 0.76 17.18
CA LEU A 50 -7.50 0.36 15.85
C LEU A 50 -6.73 -0.85 15.31
N VAL A 51 -5.41 -0.89 15.51
CA VAL A 51 -4.58 -2.04 15.14
C VAL A 51 -4.89 -3.25 16.03
N ALA A 52 -5.01 -3.05 17.34
CA ALA A 52 -5.30 -4.12 18.30
C ALA A 52 -6.68 -4.74 18.11
N ALA A 53 -7.67 -3.95 17.70
CA ALA A 53 -9.01 -4.42 17.35
C ALA A 53 -9.05 -5.19 16.02
N GLY A 54 -7.95 -5.20 15.24
CA GLY A 54 -7.89 -5.80 13.91
C GLY A 54 -8.59 -4.98 12.82
N ASP A 55 -8.94 -3.72 13.12
CA ASP A 55 -9.60 -2.80 12.19
C ASP A 55 -8.62 -2.11 11.25
N LEU A 56 -7.35 -2.07 11.65
CA LEU A 56 -6.26 -1.54 10.86
C LEU A 56 -5.17 -2.60 10.78
N ASP A 57 -4.99 -3.18 9.60
CA ASP A 57 -3.82 -4.01 9.33
C ASP A 57 -2.63 -3.10 8.98
N PRO A 58 -1.58 -3.03 9.82
CA PRO A 58 -0.41 -2.20 9.55
C PRO A 58 0.41 -2.69 8.35
N SER A 59 0.18 -3.92 7.88
CA SER A 59 0.81 -4.48 6.68
C SER A 59 -0.06 -4.34 5.42
N ALA A 60 -1.33 -3.98 5.56
CA ALA A 60 -2.18 -3.67 4.42
C ALA A 60 -1.79 -2.28 3.93
N SER A 61 -1.02 -2.23 2.85
CA SER A 61 -0.86 -1.02 2.04
C SER A 61 -2.22 -0.34 1.90
N THR A 62 -2.30 0.93 2.32
CA THR A 62 -3.50 1.76 2.18
C THR A 62 -3.87 1.90 0.71
N GLU A 63 -4.58 0.92 0.18
CA GLU A 63 -5.40 1.09 -0.99
C GLU A 63 -6.78 1.50 -0.48
N PRO A 64 -7.19 2.77 -0.64
CA PRO A 64 -8.57 3.12 -0.35
C PRO A 64 -9.43 2.25 -1.25
N ALA A 65 -10.49 1.65 -0.69
CA ALA A 65 -11.50 0.92 -1.46
C ALA A 65 -11.92 1.77 -2.66
N ARG A 66 -11.34 1.47 -3.83
CA ARG A 66 -11.64 2.16 -5.08
C ARG A 66 -12.95 1.58 -5.56
N ASN A 67 -13.87 2.45 -5.94
CA ASN A 67 -15.11 2.06 -6.60
C ASN A 67 -14.74 1.31 -7.89
N ASP A 68 -15.09 0.02 -7.97
CA ASP A 68 -14.61 -0.95 -8.97
C ASP A 68 -15.23 -0.80 -10.37
N SER A 69 -15.46 0.42 -10.86
CA SER A 69 -16.12 0.61 -12.16
C SER A 69 -15.38 1.48 -13.17
N GLU A 70 -14.35 2.23 -12.77
CA GLU A 70 -13.55 3.07 -13.69
C GLU A 70 -12.06 2.69 -13.74
N THR A 71 -11.58 1.83 -12.84
CA THR A 71 -10.14 1.52 -12.69
C THR A 71 -9.63 0.47 -13.68
N GLY A 72 -10.50 -0.38 -14.23
CA GLY A 72 -10.09 -1.50 -15.09
C GLY A 72 -9.40 -1.07 -16.39
N ASP A 73 -9.85 0.04 -16.98
CA ASP A 73 -9.27 0.56 -18.23
C ASP A 73 -7.92 1.25 -17.96
N ALA A 74 -7.82 2.02 -16.88
CA ALA A 74 -6.57 2.67 -16.48
C ALA A 74 -5.49 1.67 -16.07
N ASP A 75 -5.87 0.58 -15.40
CA ASP A 75 -4.94 -0.49 -15.04
C ASP A 75 -4.53 -1.32 -16.26
N ALA A 76 -5.43 -1.60 -17.20
CA ALA A 76 -5.08 -2.27 -18.46
C ALA A 76 -4.07 -1.46 -19.29
N VAL A 77 -4.27 -0.13 -19.40
CA VAL A 77 -3.32 0.77 -20.09
C VAL A 77 -1.96 0.80 -19.37
N ARG A 78 -1.97 0.82 -18.03
CA ARG A 78 -0.73 0.76 -17.24
C ARG A 78 0.01 -0.56 -17.44
N ILE A 79 -0.70 -1.69 -17.39
CA ILE A 79 -0.13 -3.02 -17.60
C ILE A 79 0.50 -3.12 -18.99
N ALA A 80 -0.23 -2.73 -20.04
CA ALA A 80 0.29 -2.76 -21.41
C ALA A 80 1.55 -1.91 -21.57
N ARG A 81 1.61 -0.74 -20.92
CA ARG A 81 2.80 0.11 -20.91
C ARG A 81 3.98 -0.56 -20.21
N LEU A 82 3.75 -1.13 -19.02
CA LEU A 82 4.80 -1.81 -18.25
C LEU A 82 5.35 -3.03 -19.00
N GLU A 83 4.49 -3.79 -19.68
CA GLU A 83 4.90 -4.92 -20.50
C GLU A 83 5.77 -4.49 -21.69
N ALA A 84 5.42 -3.36 -22.34
CA ALA A 84 6.23 -2.80 -23.42
C ALA A 84 7.61 -2.31 -22.92
N GLU A 85 7.64 -1.64 -21.76
CA GLU A 85 8.89 -1.20 -21.12
C GLU A 85 9.77 -2.40 -20.72
N LEU A 86 9.17 -3.48 -20.19
CA LEU A 86 9.86 -4.72 -19.85
C LEU A 86 10.46 -5.40 -21.09
N ALA A 87 9.69 -5.50 -22.18
CA ALA A 87 10.13 -6.11 -23.42
C ALA A 87 11.33 -5.36 -24.01
N TRP A 88 11.29 -4.02 -23.99
CA TRP A 88 12.41 -3.19 -24.45
C TRP A 88 13.66 -3.41 -23.59
N ALA A 89 13.52 -3.38 -22.25
CA ALA A 89 14.64 -3.61 -21.35
C ALA A 89 15.25 -5.02 -21.52
N GLN A 90 14.42 -6.04 -21.72
CA GLN A 90 14.88 -7.41 -21.97
C GLN A 90 15.64 -7.53 -23.30
N ALA A 91 15.17 -6.86 -24.36
CA ALA A 91 15.87 -6.82 -25.65
C ALA A 91 17.24 -6.15 -25.53
N GLU A 92 17.33 -5.02 -24.80
CA GLU A 92 18.58 -4.31 -24.57
C GLU A 92 19.57 -5.17 -23.76
N ILE A 93 19.11 -5.82 -22.69
CA ILE A 93 19.96 -6.75 -21.91
C ILE A 93 20.45 -7.91 -22.78
N GLY A 94 19.59 -8.44 -23.65
CA GLY A 94 19.96 -9.49 -24.61
C GLY A 94 21.05 -9.03 -25.57
N PHE A 95 20.91 -7.82 -26.13
CA PHE A 95 21.90 -7.21 -27.01
C PHE A 95 23.25 -7.01 -26.31
N GLN A 96 23.25 -6.42 -25.12
CA GLN A 96 24.46 -6.19 -24.33
C GLN A 96 25.19 -7.50 -24.00
N ARG A 97 24.45 -8.55 -23.62
CA ARG A 97 25.02 -9.88 -23.36
C ARG A 97 25.66 -10.49 -24.60
N SER A 98 25.02 -10.35 -25.76
CA SER A 98 25.59 -10.83 -27.03
C SER A 98 26.90 -10.12 -27.34
N LEU A 99 26.93 -8.79 -27.19
CA LEU A 99 28.13 -7.99 -27.41
C LEU A 99 29.27 -8.42 -26.48
N LEU A 100 28.97 -8.60 -25.18
CA LEU A 100 29.95 -9.08 -24.21
C LEU A 100 30.49 -10.46 -24.55
N MET A 101 29.62 -11.40 -24.98
CA MET A 101 30.06 -12.73 -25.40
C MET A 101 30.97 -12.65 -26.63
N GLU A 102 30.65 -11.81 -27.59
CA GLU A 102 31.46 -11.63 -28.80
C GLU A 102 32.84 -11.03 -28.47
N MET A 103 32.88 -10.00 -27.62
CA MET A 103 34.14 -9.40 -27.16
C MET A 103 35.00 -10.42 -26.38
N ALA A 104 34.38 -11.23 -25.53
CA ALA A 104 35.06 -12.28 -24.78
C ALA A 104 35.57 -13.44 -25.67
N ALA A 105 34.88 -13.74 -26.78
CA ALA A 105 35.35 -14.70 -27.77
C ALA A 105 36.58 -14.16 -28.50
N ARG A 106 36.51 -12.93 -29.02
CA ARG A 106 37.64 -12.28 -29.71
C ARG A 106 38.88 -12.15 -28.83
N ASN A 107 38.72 -11.82 -27.55
CA ASN A 107 39.85 -11.69 -26.63
C ASN A 107 40.53 -13.04 -26.30
N ARG A 108 39.80 -14.17 -26.43
CA ARG A 108 40.38 -15.51 -26.27
C ARG A 108 41.17 -15.98 -27.49
N GLU A 109 40.79 -15.55 -28.68
CA GLU A 109 41.52 -15.86 -29.92
C GLU A 109 42.80 -15.05 -30.08
N ALA A 110 42.90 -13.91 -29.38
CA ALA A 110 44.06 -13.02 -29.40
C ALA A 110 45.13 -13.32 -28.32
N ALA A 111 44.89 -14.30 -27.44
CA ALA A 111 45.77 -14.71 -26.34
C ALA A 111 46.43 -16.06 -26.63
#